data_AF-A0A843IXB6-F1
#
_entry.id   AF-A0A843IXB6-F1
#
_cell.length_a   1.000
_cell.length_b   1.000
_cell.length_c   1.000
_cell.angle_alpha   90.00
_cell.angle_beta   90.00
_cell.angle_gamma   90.00
#
_symmetry.space_group_name_H-M   'P 1'
#
loop_
_entity.id
_entity.type
_entity.pdbx_description
1 polymer ?
#
loop_
_entity_poly.entity_id
_entity_poly.type
_entity_poly.pdbx_seq_one_letter_code
_entity_poly.pdbx_strand_id
1 'polypeptide(L)'
;MSGGSNKIILFALVLGTFMTALDATIVSVALPTMAEELGEAGHDTSNISWVLLVYTLMLCCFILLWSKIGSNIGYKKVFMTGISLFAVTSLAIGLCGFVEELGLRAIIVLRAVQGMGAGMSMSVSLAMVSSYLPPEIRGSSIGAVTLAASAGSAFGPALGGLLTTFYWSYIFFIN
;
A
#
# COMPACT_ATOMS: atom_id res chain seq x y z
N MET A 1 -17.18 9.92 23.99
CA MET A 1 -16.25 8.83 23.63
C MET A 1 -14.86 9.20 24.16
N SER A 2 -14.21 8.30 24.91
CA SER A 2 -12.92 8.56 25.58
C SER A 2 -11.84 9.02 24.60
N GLY A 3 -11.09 10.08 24.96
CA GLY A 3 -9.99 10.61 24.15
C GLY A 3 -8.90 9.58 23.80
N GLY A 4 -8.84 8.45 24.51
CA GLY A 4 -7.95 7.33 24.16
C GLY A 4 -8.33 6.64 22.85
N SER A 5 -9.63 6.47 22.55
CA SER A 5 -10.08 5.80 21.32
C SER A 5 -9.78 6.64 20.07
N ASN A 6 -9.84 7.96 20.18
CA ASN A 6 -9.58 8.86 19.05
C ASN A 6 -8.11 8.81 18.62
N LYS A 7 -7.19 8.74 19.60
CA LYS A 7 -5.75 8.61 19.34
C LYS A 7 -5.41 7.31 18.62
N ILE A 8 -6.03 6.20 19.02
CA ILE A 8 -5.82 4.89 18.37
C ILE A 8 -6.31 4.91 16.92
N ILE A 9 -7.49 5.49 16.67
CA ILE A 9 -8.04 5.63 15.31
C ILE A 9 -7.10 6.47 14.45
N LEU A 10 -6.69 7.64 14.94
CA LEU A 10 -5.78 8.51 14.20
C LEU A 10 -4.43 7.84 13.91
N PHE A 11 -3.86 7.17 14.91
CA PHE A 11 -2.61 6.43 14.76
C PHE A 11 -2.71 5.35 13.68
N ALA A 12 -3.78 4.55 13.71
CA ALA A 12 -4.02 3.52 12.70
C ALA A 12 -4.17 4.11 11.29
N LEU A 13 -4.89 5.23 11.15
CA LEU A 13 -5.08 5.92 9.87
C LEU A 13 -3.76 6.47 9.32
N VAL A 14 -2.96 7.13 10.19
CA VAL A 14 -1.66 7.68 9.83
C VAL A 14 -0.71 6.56 9.39
N LEU A 15 -0.58 5.51 10.19
CA LEU A 15 0.33 4.40 9.90
C LEU A 15 -0.07 3.64 8.64
N GLY A 16 -1.35 3.29 8.49
CA GLY A 16 -1.83 2.60 7.30
C GLY A 16 -1.69 3.42 6.02
N THR A 17 -1.91 4.74 6.11
CA THR A 17 -1.74 5.64 4.96
C THR A 17 -0.27 5.83 4.61
N PHE A 18 0.61 6.00 5.61
CA PHE A 18 2.06 6.07 5.41
C PHE A 18 2.60 4.84 4.70
N MET A 19 2.27 3.65 5.23
CA MET A 19 2.69 2.36 4.67
C MET A 19 2.21 2.19 3.22
N THR A 20 0.94 2.47 2.93
CA THR A 20 0.40 2.35 1.57
C THR A 20 1.06 3.32 0.59
N ALA A 21 1.36 4.54 1.03
CA ALA A 21 2.03 5.54 0.20
C ALA A 21 3.52 5.21 -0.04
N LEU A 22 4.20 4.67 0.98
CA LEU A 22 5.57 4.18 0.88
C LEU A 22 5.67 3.04 -0.14
N ASP A 23 4.78 2.05 -0.09
CA ASP A 23 4.79 0.92 -1.03
C ASP A 23 4.57 1.35 -2.48
N ALA A 24 3.71 2.35 -2.70
CA ALA A 24 3.43 2.87 -4.04
C ALA A 24 4.69 3.44 -4.71
N THR A 25 5.65 3.96 -3.95
CA THR A 25 6.88 4.57 -4.50
C THR A 25 8.11 3.68 -4.36
N ILE A 26 8.21 2.85 -3.32
CA ILE A 26 9.40 2.02 -3.04
C ILE A 26 9.71 1.03 -4.17
N VAL A 27 8.68 0.43 -4.76
CA VAL A 27 8.81 -0.60 -5.81
C VAL A 27 9.40 -0.03 -7.09
N SER A 28 9.22 1.28 -7.35
CA SER A 28 9.76 1.92 -8.55
C SER A 28 11.29 1.91 -8.59
N VAL A 29 11.94 1.97 -7.41
CA VAL A 29 13.40 1.93 -7.28
C VAL A 29 13.94 0.50 -7.35
N ALA A 30 13.17 -0.49 -6.89
CA ALA A 30 13.58 -1.89 -6.92
C ALA A 30 13.35 -2.57 -8.27
N LEU A 31 12.53 -1.98 -9.15
CA LEU A 31 12.13 -2.58 -10.41
C LEU A 31 13.30 -3.07 -11.30
N PRO A 32 14.40 -2.31 -11.46
CA PRO A 32 15.54 -2.77 -12.26
C PRO A 32 16.20 -4.02 -11.66
N THR A 33 16.43 -4.04 -10.35
CA THR A 33 16.99 -5.20 -9.63
C THR A 33 16.06 -6.41 -9.71
N MET A 34 14.74 -6.19 -9.59
CA MET A 34 13.75 -7.25 -9.80
C MET A 34 13.82 -7.83 -11.22
N ALA A 35 14.01 -7.00 -12.24
CA ALA A 35 14.12 -7.46 -13.63
C ALA A 35 15.37 -8.32 -13.85
N GLU A 36 16.50 -7.93 -13.25
CA GLU A 36 17.76 -8.69 -13.31
C GLU A 36 17.65 -10.03 -12.58
N GLU A 37 17.18 -10.04 -11.33
CA GLU A 37 17.10 -11.26 -10.51
C GLU A 37 16.02 -12.24 -10.99
N LEU A 38 14.93 -11.76 -11.59
CA LEU A 38 13.89 -12.62 -12.15
C LEU A 38 14.21 -13.11 -13.58
N GLY A 39 15.39 -12.78 -14.12
CA GLY A 39 15.80 -13.18 -15.48
C GLY A 39 15.04 -12.47 -16.61
N GLU A 40 14.29 -11.42 -16.29
CA GLU A 40 13.50 -10.63 -17.25
C GLU A 40 14.34 -9.53 -17.93
N ALA A 41 15.59 -9.31 -17.49
CA ALA A 41 16.50 -8.31 -18.09
C ALA A 41 16.84 -8.57 -19.57
N GLY A 42 16.70 -9.81 -20.06
CA GLY A 42 16.92 -10.20 -21.45
C GLY A 42 15.64 -10.44 -22.26
N HIS A 43 14.47 -10.43 -21.62
CA HIS A 43 13.16 -10.60 -22.23
C HIS A 43 12.42 -9.23 -22.23
N ASP A 44 11.39 -9.09 -23.06
CA ASP A 44 10.62 -7.86 -23.26
C ASP A 44 10.37 -7.09 -21.94
N THR A 45 11.08 -5.98 -21.73
CA THR A 45 11.10 -5.16 -20.49
C THR A 45 9.71 -4.59 -20.15
N SER A 46 8.77 -4.71 -21.10
CA SER A 46 7.35 -4.45 -20.91
C SER A 46 6.72 -5.31 -19.79
N ASN A 47 7.20 -6.53 -19.57
CA ASN A 47 6.59 -7.46 -18.60
C ASN A 47 6.81 -7.04 -17.15
N ILE A 48 8.03 -6.64 -16.75
CA ILE A 48 8.31 -6.26 -15.35
C ILE A 48 7.57 -4.99 -14.94
N SER A 49 7.34 -4.07 -15.88
CA SER A 49 6.60 -2.82 -15.64
C SER A 49 5.16 -3.05 -15.14
N TRP A 50 4.57 -4.21 -15.45
CA TRP A 50 3.24 -4.60 -14.96
C TRP A 50 3.16 -4.70 -13.44
N VAL A 51 4.28 -4.93 -12.73
CA VAL A 51 4.35 -4.93 -11.26
C VAL A 51 3.89 -3.59 -10.68
N LEU A 52 4.21 -2.47 -11.34
CA LEU A 52 3.78 -1.13 -10.96
C LEU A 52 2.41 -0.77 -11.55
N LEU A 53 2.21 -1.10 -12.84
CA LEU A 53 1.00 -0.72 -13.56
C LEU A 53 -0.23 -1.40 -12.97
N VAL A 54 -0.20 -2.70 -12.71
CA VAL A 54 -1.36 -3.43 -12.21
C VAL A 54 -1.77 -2.95 -10.82
N TYR A 55 -0.79 -2.65 -9.95
CA TYR A 55 -1.04 -2.09 -8.63
C TYR A 55 -1.78 -0.76 -8.73
N THR A 56 -1.25 0.15 -9.57
CA THR A 56 -1.83 1.49 -9.76
C THR A 56 -3.22 1.42 -10.40
N LEU A 57 -3.39 0.57 -11.41
CA LEU A 57 -4.67 0.34 -12.08
C LEU A 57 -5.73 -0.14 -11.09
N MET A 58 -5.42 -1.17 -10.29
CA MET A 58 -6.35 -1.70 -9.29
C MET A 58 -6.65 -0.65 -8.21
N LEU A 59 -5.64 0.06 -7.72
CA LEU A 59 -5.85 1.18 -6.79
C LEU A 59 -6.83 2.21 -7.37
N CYS A 60 -6.61 2.69 -8.60
CA CYS A 60 -7.46 3.69 -9.24
C CYS A 60 -8.89 3.18 -9.47
N CYS A 61 -9.05 1.96 -9.98
CA CYS A 61 -10.37 1.38 -10.27
C CYS A 61 -11.22 1.19 -9.00
N PHE A 62 -10.58 0.89 -7.87
CA PHE A 62 -11.29 0.46 -6.66
C PHE A 62 -11.46 1.56 -5.62
N ILE A 63 -10.74 2.69 -5.68
CA ILE A 63 -10.90 3.81 -4.73
C ILE A 63 -12.36 4.28 -4.64
N LEU A 64 -13.01 4.53 -5.79
CA LEU A 64 -14.39 5.03 -5.80
C LEU A 64 -15.38 3.96 -5.35
N LEU A 65 -15.14 2.71 -5.74
CA LEU A 65 -15.99 1.58 -5.39
C LEU A 65 -16.02 1.35 -3.88
N TRP A 66 -14.85 1.29 -3.24
CA TRP A 66 -14.75 1.02 -1.81
C TRP A 66 -15.20 2.19 -0.93
N SER A 67 -15.05 3.43 -1.40
CA SER A 67 -15.64 4.59 -0.73
C SER A 67 -17.16 4.46 -0.61
N LYS A 68 -17.83 4.10 -1.72
CA LYS A 68 -19.29 3.85 -1.75
C LYS A 68 -19.70 2.62 -0.94
N ILE A 69 -18.94 1.53 -0.99
CA ILE A 69 -19.25 0.34 -0.18
C ILE A 69 -19.08 0.67 1.31
N GLY A 70 -18.06 1.45 1.65
CA GLY A 70 -17.74 1.85 3.02
C GLY A 70 -18.84 2.67 3.69
N SER A 71 -19.59 3.48 2.94
CA SER A 71 -20.74 4.20 3.50
C SER A 71 -21.89 3.27 3.90
N ASN A 72 -22.01 2.09 3.27
CA ASN A 72 -23.06 1.10 3.56
C ASN A 72 -22.65 0.11 4.66
N ILE A 73 -21.44 -0.46 4.58
CA ILE A 73 -21.00 -1.55 5.49
C ILE A 73 -20.13 -1.04 6.67
N GLY A 74 -19.75 0.23 6.64
CA GLY A 74 -18.94 0.91 7.65
C GLY A 74 -17.47 1.03 7.26
N TYR A 75 -16.95 2.26 7.27
CA TYR A 75 -15.58 2.58 6.87
C TYR A 75 -14.49 1.81 7.66
N LYS A 76 -14.70 1.54 8.95
CA LYS A 76 -13.75 0.78 9.77
C LYS A 76 -13.52 -0.63 9.21
N LYS A 77 -14.58 -1.31 8.76
CA LYS A 77 -14.47 -2.68 8.22
C LYS A 77 -13.70 -2.68 6.91
N VAL A 78 -14.00 -1.72 6.02
CA VAL A 78 -13.29 -1.57 4.75
C VAL A 78 -11.81 -1.27 4.98
N PHE A 79 -11.49 -0.35 5.89
CA PHE A 79 -10.10 0.00 6.21
C PHE A 79 -9.31 -1.19 6.76
N MET A 80 -9.86 -1.90 7.76
CA MET A 80 -9.20 -3.07 8.35
C MET A 80 -9.03 -4.21 7.35
N THR A 81 -10.02 -4.44 6.49
CA THR A 81 -9.91 -5.45 5.42
C THR A 81 -8.85 -5.06 4.40
N GLY A 82 -8.80 -3.78 4.02
CA GLY A 82 -7.80 -3.26 3.09
C GLY A 82 -6.38 -3.41 3.61
N ILE A 83 -6.12 -2.99 4.84
CA ILE A 83 -4.81 -3.14 5.49
C ILE A 83 -4.43 -4.62 5.66
N SER A 84 -5.38 -5.48 6.06
CA SER A 84 -5.10 -6.91 6.21
C SER A 84 -4.77 -7.56 4.87
N LEU A 85 -5.54 -7.23 3.82
CA LEU A 85 -5.30 -7.73 2.46
C LEU A 85 -3.94 -7.27 1.97
N PHE A 86 -3.64 -5.99 2.14
CA PHE A 86 -2.36 -5.39 1.77
C PHE A 86 -1.21 -6.11 2.46
N ALA A 87 -1.21 -6.22 3.80
CA ALA A 87 -0.14 -6.87 4.56
C ALA A 87 0.07 -8.34 4.17
N VAL A 88 -1.02 -9.11 4.00
CA VAL A 88 -0.94 -10.52 3.58
C VAL A 88 -0.35 -10.63 2.17
N THR A 89 -0.77 -9.78 1.24
CA THR A 89 -0.20 -9.77 -0.11
C THR A 89 1.25 -9.31 -0.12
N SER A 90 1.62 -8.31 0.68
CA SER A 90 3.01 -7.87 0.83
C SER A 90 3.91 -9.01 1.31
N LEU A 91 3.47 -9.73 2.35
CA LEU A 91 4.19 -10.90 2.86
C LEU A 91 4.32 -11.98 1.77
N ALA A 92 3.23 -12.28 1.06
CA ALA A 92 3.24 -13.26 -0.03
C ALA A 92 4.20 -12.87 -1.15
N ILE A 93 4.26 -11.59 -1.55
CA ILE A 93 5.19 -11.09 -2.57
C ILE A 93 6.63 -11.20 -2.07
N GLY A 94 6.89 -10.79 -0.82
CA GLY A 94 8.20 -10.92 -0.20
C GLY A 94 8.71 -12.37 -0.22
N LEU A 95 7.82 -13.33 0.08
CA LEU A 95 8.12 -14.76 0.03
C LEU A 95 8.35 -15.28 -1.39
N CYS A 96 7.64 -14.75 -2.40
CA CYS A 96 7.88 -15.11 -3.81
C CYS A 96 9.31 -14.79 -4.24
N GLY A 97 9.93 -13.76 -3.67
CA GLY A 97 11.33 -13.46 -3.97
C GLY A 97 12.28 -14.63 -3.66
N PHE A 98 11.99 -15.44 -2.65
CA PHE A 98 12.84 -16.57 -2.26
C PHE A 98 12.54 -17.88 -3.00
N VAL A 99 11.54 -17.89 -3.89
CA VAL A 99 11.11 -19.10 -4.58
C VAL A 99 11.21 -18.89 -6.08
N GLU A 100 12.26 -19.44 -6.69
CA GLU A 100 12.55 -19.29 -8.13
C GLU A 100 11.41 -19.79 -9.03
N GLU A 101 10.59 -20.75 -8.58
CA GLU A 101 9.43 -21.25 -9.32
C GLU A 101 8.23 -20.27 -9.33
N LEU A 102 8.13 -19.38 -8.33
CA LEU A 102 7.08 -18.36 -8.22
C LEU A 102 7.47 -17.13 -9.06
N GLY A 103 7.49 -17.32 -10.38
CA GLY A 103 7.93 -16.28 -11.32
C GLY A 103 7.07 -15.01 -11.35
N LEU A 104 7.48 -14.06 -12.19
CA LEU A 104 6.92 -12.71 -12.36
C LEU A 104 5.37 -12.65 -12.36
N ARG A 105 4.70 -13.64 -12.96
CA ARG A 105 3.22 -13.68 -13.04
C ARG A 105 2.56 -13.72 -11.65
N ALA A 106 3.13 -14.47 -10.71
CA ALA A 106 2.61 -14.55 -9.35
C ALA A 106 2.71 -13.18 -8.66
N ILE A 107 3.86 -12.51 -8.82
CA ILE A 107 4.10 -11.16 -8.30
C ILE A 107 3.07 -10.17 -8.89
N ILE A 108 2.84 -10.19 -10.21
CA ILE A 108 1.84 -9.32 -10.86
C ILE A 108 0.44 -9.56 -10.28
N VAL A 109 0.01 -10.82 -10.14
CA VAL A 109 -1.31 -11.14 -9.57
C VAL A 109 -1.41 -10.65 -8.12
N LEU A 110 -0.38 -10.90 -7.31
CA LEU A 110 -0.35 -10.44 -5.93
C LEU A 110 -0.35 -8.91 -5.83
N ARG A 111 0.37 -8.19 -6.72
CA ARG A 111 0.35 -6.73 -6.82
C ARG A 111 -1.03 -6.20 -7.19
N ALA A 112 -1.77 -6.90 -8.05
CA ALA A 112 -3.14 -6.54 -8.38
C ALA A 112 -4.04 -6.61 -7.13
N VAL A 113 -3.90 -7.67 -6.34
CA VAL A 113 -4.64 -7.85 -5.09
C VAL A 113 -4.20 -6.84 -4.02
N GLN A 114 -2.90 -6.57 -3.92
CA GLN A 114 -2.34 -5.55 -3.02
C GLN A 114 -2.87 -4.15 -3.37
N GLY A 115 -2.95 -3.81 -4.67
CA GLY A 115 -3.53 -2.57 -5.16
C GLY A 115 -5.01 -2.40 -4.80
N MET A 116 -5.78 -3.49 -4.77
CA MET A 116 -7.15 -3.44 -4.22
C MET A 116 -7.15 -3.09 -2.74
N GLY A 117 -6.30 -3.74 -1.94
CA GLY A 117 -6.16 -3.47 -0.50
C GLY A 117 -5.75 -2.02 -0.20
N ALA A 118 -4.80 -1.50 -0.98
CA ALA A 118 -4.39 -0.10 -0.96
C ALA A 118 -5.55 0.85 -1.31
N GLY A 119 -6.31 0.54 -2.36
CA GLY A 119 -7.50 1.32 -2.73
C GLY A 119 -8.58 1.32 -1.64
N MET A 120 -8.78 0.20 -0.94
CA MET A 120 -9.68 0.10 0.20
C MET A 120 -9.25 1.01 1.35
N SER A 121 -7.98 0.95 1.77
CA SER A 121 -7.48 1.76 2.89
C SER A 121 -7.51 3.25 2.55
N MET A 122 -6.93 3.65 1.42
CA MET A 122 -6.80 5.06 1.03
C MET A 122 -8.16 5.73 0.79
N SER A 123 -9.12 5.02 0.18
CA SER A 123 -10.43 5.60 -0.14
C SER A 123 -11.25 5.97 1.10
N VAL A 124 -11.16 5.17 2.17
CA VAL A 124 -11.97 5.38 3.37
C VAL A 124 -11.24 6.14 4.47
N SER A 125 -9.91 6.32 4.40
CA SER A 125 -9.13 7.00 5.45
C SER A 125 -9.68 8.38 5.84
N LEU A 126 -9.95 9.25 4.86
CA LEU A 126 -10.49 10.57 5.13
C LEU A 126 -11.96 10.53 5.58
N ALA A 127 -12.74 9.58 5.06
CA ALA A 127 -14.12 9.36 5.48
C ALA A 127 -14.20 8.85 6.93
N MET A 128 -13.20 8.09 7.39
CA MET A 128 -13.08 7.68 8.79
C MET A 128 -12.81 8.88 9.71
N VAL A 129 -11.95 9.81 9.30
CA VAL A 129 -11.70 11.04 10.07
C VAL A 129 -13.00 11.83 10.23
N SER A 130 -13.74 12.05 9.15
CA SER A 130 -15.00 12.81 9.21
C SER A 130 -16.13 12.08 9.95
N SER A 131 -16.12 10.75 9.97
CA SER A 131 -17.20 9.95 10.59
C SER A 131 -16.97 9.62 12.06
N TYR A 132 -15.73 9.35 12.46
CA TYR A 132 -15.42 8.84 13.81
C TYR A 132 -14.73 9.84 14.73
N LEU A 133 -14.10 10.89 14.18
CA LEU A 133 -13.43 11.89 14.99
C LEU A 133 -14.33 13.12 15.23
N PRO A 134 -14.24 13.71 16.43
CA PRO A 134 -15.06 14.86 16.78
C PRO A 134 -14.62 16.10 15.97
N PRO A 135 -15.55 17.02 15.62
CA PRO A 135 -15.31 18.10 14.66
C PRO A 135 -14.08 18.96 14.96
N GLU A 136 -13.75 19.16 16.24
CA GLU A 136 -12.70 20.06 16.72
C GLU A 136 -11.30 19.59 16.29
N ILE A 137 -11.10 18.27 16.11
CA ILE A 137 -9.80 17.69 15.75
C ILE A 137 -9.73 17.20 14.30
N ARG A 138 -10.83 17.28 13.53
CA ARG A 138 -10.87 16.76 12.14
C ARG A 138 -9.85 17.42 11.24
N GLY A 139 -9.72 18.74 11.30
CA GLY A 139 -8.76 19.48 10.47
C GLY A 139 -7.32 19.02 10.70
N SER A 140 -6.90 18.97 11.96
CA SER A 140 -5.55 18.47 12.33
C SER A 140 -5.36 17.00 11.96
N SER A 141 -6.40 16.17 12.11
CA SER A 141 -6.36 14.75 11.78
C SER A 141 -6.24 14.49 10.28
N ILE A 142 -6.99 15.23 9.45
CA ILE A 142 -6.84 15.21 7.98
C ILE A 142 -5.42 15.65 7.62
N GLY A 143 -4.93 16.73 8.23
CA GLY A 143 -3.57 17.21 8.06
C GLY A 143 -2.54 16.11 8.33
N ALA A 144 -2.67 15.39 9.46
CA ALA A 144 -1.78 14.29 9.82
C ALA A 144 -1.82 13.12 8.82
N VAL A 145 -3.00 12.71 8.36
CA VAL A 145 -3.16 11.65 7.35
C VAL A 145 -2.52 12.05 6.02
N THR A 146 -2.72 13.30 5.56
CA THR A 146 -2.09 13.81 4.33
C THR A 146 -0.57 13.93 4.48
N LEU A 147 -0.08 14.39 5.64
CA LEU A 147 1.35 14.43 5.95
C LEU A 147 1.97 13.03 5.91
N ALA A 148 1.27 12.05 6.46
CA ALA A 148 1.69 10.65 6.44
C ALA A 148 1.79 10.10 5.01
N ALA A 149 0.81 10.40 4.15
CA ALA A 149 0.85 10.03 2.74
C ALA A 149 2.06 10.65 2.04
N SER A 150 2.25 11.97 2.17
CA SER A 150 3.37 12.68 1.55
C SER A 150 4.73 12.20 2.07
N ALA A 151 4.84 11.98 3.38
CA ALA A 151 6.04 11.44 3.99
C ALA A 151 6.34 10.03 3.48
N GLY A 152 5.35 9.15 3.42
CA GLY A 152 5.50 7.79 2.87
C GLY A 152 6.01 7.83 1.43
N SER A 153 5.37 8.62 0.57
CA SER A 153 5.80 8.81 -0.82
C SER A 153 7.23 9.34 -0.94
N ALA A 154 7.63 10.29 -0.06
CA ALA A 154 8.96 10.89 -0.08
C ALA A 154 10.05 9.93 0.44
N PHE A 155 9.74 9.14 1.48
CA PHE A 155 10.69 8.18 2.04
C PHE A 155 10.83 6.90 1.23
N GLY A 156 9.81 6.55 0.43
CA GLY A 156 9.82 5.31 -0.36
C GLY A 156 11.06 5.13 -1.22
N PRO A 157 11.47 6.08 -2.09
CA PRO A 157 12.68 5.91 -2.88
C PRO A 157 13.97 5.76 -2.06
N ALA A 158 14.10 6.50 -0.96
CA ALA A 158 15.28 6.43 -0.10
C ALA A 158 15.38 5.08 0.62
N LEU A 159 14.27 4.60 1.20
CA LEU A 159 14.21 3.29 1.85
C LEU A 159 14.31 2.15 0.83
N GLY A 160 13.71 2.30 -0.35
CA GLY A 160 13.78 1.34 -1.45
C GLY A 160 15.20 1.14 -1.93
N GLY A 161 15.93 2.23 -2.17
CA GLY A 161 17.34 2.17 -2.53
C GLY A 161 18.17 1.44 -1.47
N LEU A 162 17.94 1.73 -0.18
CA LEU A 162 18.65 1.06 0.92
C LEU A 162 18.32 -0.44 0.99
N LEU A 163 17.04 -0.81 1.01
CA LEU A 163 16.60 -2.20 1.17
C LEU A 163 16.99 -3.08 -0.03
N THR A 164 16.92 -2.52 -1.23
CA THR A 164 17.28 -3.22 -2.47
C THR A 164 18.78 -3.59 -2.51
N THR A 165 19.65 -2.92 -1.73
CA THR A 165 21.06 -3.34 -1.63
C THR A 165 21.26 -4.67 -0.92
N PHE A 166 20.31 -5.10 -0.09
CA PHE A 166 20.34 -6.40 0.59
C PHE A 166 19.61 -7.45 -0.24
N TYR A 167 18.34 -7.21 -0.51
CA TYR A 167 17.49 -8.07 -1.32
C TYR A 167 16.23 -7.30 -1.72
N TRP A 168 15.85 -7.33 -3.01
CA TRP A 168 14.71 -6.52 -3.47
C TRP A 168 13.41 -6.87 -2.76
N SER A 169 13.21 -8.14 -2.36
CA SER A 169 11.94 -8.57 -1.76
C SER A 169 11.70 -7.98 -0.36
N TYR A 170 12.75 -7.45 0.30
CA TYR A 170 12.64 -6.75 1.58
C TYR A 170 11.79 -5.48 1.52
N ILE A 171 11.63 -4.86 0.36
CA ILE A 171 10.72 -3.72 0.18
C ILE A 171 9.26 -4.10 0.45
N PHE A 172 8.90 -5.39 0.34
CA PHE A 172 7.56 -5.87 0.62
C PHE A 172 7.38 -6.26 2.09
N PHE A 173 8.43 -6.73 2.77
CA PHE A 173 8.35 -7.13 4.18
C PHE A 173 8.27 -5.96 5.17
N ILE A 174 8.62 -4.74 4.76
CA ILE A 174 8.50 -3.54 5.61
C ILE A 174 7.04 -3.11 5.85
N ASN A 175 6.12 -3.65 5.07
CA ASN A 175 4.69 -3.35 5.12
C ASN A 175 3.96 -4.05 6.28
#